data_AF-A0A165XY21-F1
#
_entry.id   AF-A0A165XY21-F1
#
_cell.length_a   1.000
_cell.length_b   1.000
_cell.length_c   1.000
_cell.angle_alpha   90.00
_cell.angle_beta   90.00
_cell.angle_gamma   90.00
#
_symmetry.space_group_name_H-M   'P 1'
#
loop_
_entity.id
_entity.type
_entity.pdbx_description
1 polymer ?
#
loop_
_entity_poly.entity_id
_entity_poly.type
_entity_poly.pdbx_seq_one_letter_code
_entity_poly.pdbx_strand_id
1 'polypeptide(L)'
;MVGSLNRNGLLVLLLNIGSIGSALQLVFTQAFTATAAEGGFAGAAVWAVIRFGVARGVFSNEAGLGSAPIAHAVAATNSPVDQGLIAMLGTFIDTIIVCSITGLAIVASGAALTSLAFESALPGIGGPLIAISLSVVAFTTILGWSFYGEKCIGFFLGSRALKPYRVLWVAAIYFGATADLGFIWLLADTMNAMMAIPNLIALLLLSPVVFRLTREFFASKGSGEEVENAPAE
;
A
#
# COMPACT_ATOMS: atom_id res chain seq x y z
N MET A 1 -14.93 -2.00 -5.76
CA MET A 1 -13.70 -1.73 -6.54
C MET A 1 -12.60 -2.74 -6.25
N VAL A 2 -12.05 -2.78 -5.02
CA VAL A 2 -11.23 -3.89 -4.52
C VAL A 2 -11.89 -5.25 -4.80
N GLY A 3 -13.19 -5.37 -4.52
CA GLY A 3 -13.95 -6.58 -4.82
C GLY A 3 -14.11 -6.91 -6.32
N SER A 4 -13.89 -5.97 -7.24
CA SER A 4 -13.92 -6.25 -8.69
C SER A 4 -12.57 -6.81 -9.16
N LEU A 5 -11.48 -6.15 -8.78
CA LEU A 5 -10.13 -6.59 -9.11
C LEU A 5 -9.83 -7.98 -8.53
N ASN A 6 -10.23 -8.20 -7.28
CA ASN A 6 -10.07 -9.49 -6.60
C ASN A 6 -10.91 -10.59 -7.28
N ARG A 7 -12.17 -10.34 -7.63
CA ARG A 7 -13.00 -11.30 -8.37
C ARG A 7 -12.37 -11.71 -9.70
N ASN A 8 -11.81 -10.75 -10.43
CA ASN A 8 -11.16 -11.02 -11.70
C ASN A 8 -9.85 -11.81 -11.51
N GLY A 9 -9.04 -11.47 -10.50
CA GLY A 9 -7.84 -12.24 -10.16
C GLY A 9 -8.15 -13.68 -9.74
N LEU A 10 -9.22 -13.88 -8.95
CA LEU A 10 -9.69 -15.20 -8.58
C LEU A 10 -10.15 -16.01 -9.80
N LEU A 11 -10.81 -15.37 -10.77
CA LEU A 11 -11.19 -16.02 -12.02
C LEU A 11 -9.95 -16.50 -12.80
N VAL A 12 -8.90 -15.69 -12.90
CA VAL A 12 -7.63 -16.10 -13.52
C VAL A 12 -6.99 -17.28 -12.78
N LEU A 13 -7.03 -17.28 -11.44
CA LEU A 13 -6.53 -18.40 -10.63
C LEU A 13 -7.33 -19.68 -10.85
N LEU A 14 -8.65 -19.60 -10.95
CA LEU A 14 -9.49 -20.75 -11.25
C LEU A 14 -9.20 -21.35 -12.62
N LEU A 15 -8.92 -20.50 -13.61
CA LEU A 15 -8.52 -20.93 -14.95
C LEU A 15 -7.11 -21.53 -15.00
N ASN A 16 -6.25 -21.17 -14.04
CA ASN A 16 -4.88 -21.68 -13.89
C ASN A 16 -4.73 -22.56 -12.64
N ILE A 17 -5.79 -23.23 -12.20
CA ILE A 17 -5.83 -23.93 -10.90
C ILE A 17 -4.75 -25.00 -10.76
N GLY A 18 -4.41 -25.68 -11.86
CA GLY A 18 -3.35 -26.69 -11.90
C GLY A 18 -1.95 -26.14 -11.65
N SER A 19 -1.74 -24.85 -11.91
CA SER A 19 -0.44 -24.16 -11.76
C SER A 19 -0.29 -23.44 -10.42
N ILE A 20 -1.32 -23.43 -9.55
CA ILE A 20 -1.25 -22.72 -8.26
C ILE A 20 -0.16 -23.32 -7.36
N GLY A 21 -0.07 -24.66 -7.32
CA GLY A 21 0.93 -25.35 -6.49
C GLY A 21 2.36 -25.01 -6.92
N SER A 22 2.64 -25.08 -8.22
CA SER A 22 3.97 -24.73 -8.77
C SER A 22 4.26 -23.23 -8.63
N ALA A 23 3.26 -22.36 -8.77
CA ALA A 23 3.41 -20.93 -8.55
C ALA A 23 3.80 -20.59 -7.10
N LEU A 24 3.13 -21.20 -6.12
CA LEU A 24 3.49 -21.04 -4.72
C LEU A 24 4.90 -21.58 -4.43
N GLN A 25 5.21 -22.78 -4.93
CA GLN A 25 6.55 -23.35 -4.79
C GLN A 25 7.61 -22.42 -5.37
N LEU A 26 7.36 -21.83 -6.54
CA LEU A 26 8.28 -20.88 -7.17
C LEU A 26 8.47 -19.63 -6.30
N VAL A 27 7.40 -19.04 -5.78
CA VAL A 27 7.47 -17.86 -4.90
C VAL A 27 8.34 -18.15 -3.67
N PHE A 28 8.09 -19.25 -2.96
CA PHE A 28 8.88 -19.61 -1.78
C PHE A 28 10.32 -19.97 -2.14
N THR A 29 10.54 -20.72 -3.23
CA THR A 29 11.89 -21.12 -3.63
C THR A 29 12.71 -19.88 -3.97
N GLN A 30 12.19 -18.97 -4.80
CA GLN A 30 12.91 -17.76 -5.22
C GLN A 30 13.10 -16.75 -4.07
N ALA A 31 12.15 -16.65 -3.14
CA ALA A 31 12.26 -15.76 -1.99
C ALA A 31 13.27 -16.26 -0.94
N PHE A 32 13.41 -17.59 -0.79
CA PHE A 32 14.22 -18.22 0.26
C PHE A 32 15.39 -19.05 -0.28
N THR A 33 15.83 -18.84 -1.53
CA THR A 33 16.96 -19.63 -2.07
C THR A 33 18.21 -19.38 -1.22
N ALA A 34 18.68 -20.42 -0.54
CA ALA A 34 19.72 -20.37 0.49
C ALA A 34 21.12 -19.95 -0.01
N THR A 35 21.33 -19.84 -1.32
CA THR A 35 22.57 -19.31 -1.92
C THR A 35 22.81 -17.82 -1.65
N ALA A 36 21.89 -17.15 -0.95
CA ALA A 36 22.10 -15.81 -0.38
C ALA A 36 23.18 -15.76 0.71
N ALA A 37 23.52 -16.89 1.35
CA ALA A 37 24.52 -16.93 2.42
C ALA A 37 25.99 -16.80 1.94
N GLU A 38 26.28 -17.07 0.66
CA GLU A 38 27.65 -17.06 0.12
C GLU A 38 28.04 -15.76 -0.62
N GLY A 39 27.19 -14.73 -0.62
CA GLY A 39 27.55 -13.37 -1.04
C GLY A 39 27.89 -13.15 -2.53
N GLY A 40 27.63 -14.13 -3.40
CA GLY A 40 27.88 -14.06 -4.86
C GLY A 40 26.70 -13.53 -5.69
N PHE A 41 26.74 -13.77 -7.01
CA PHE A 41 25.68 -13.38 -7.97
C PHE A 41 24.28 -13.87 -7.55
N ALA A 42 24.19 -15.06 -6.96
CA ALA A 42 22.93 -15.61 -6.45
C ALA A 42 22.38 -14.82 -5.24
N GLY A 43 23.23 -14.31 -4.34
CA GLY A 43 22.82 -13.46 -3.23
C GLY A 43 22.36 -12.08 -3.67
N ALA A 44 22.99 -11.51 -4.71
CA ALA A 44 22.54 -10.26 -5.31
C ALA A 44 21.13 -10.38 -5.92
N ALA A 45 20.80 -11.52 -6.53
CA ALA A 45 19.47 -11.78 -7.06
C ALA A 45 18.39 -11.88 -5.95
N VAL A 46 18.66 -12.61 -4.87
CA VAL A 46 17.75 -12.70 -3.72
C VAL A 46 17.57 -11.34 -3.04
N TRP A 47 18.66 -10.59 -2.84
CA TRP A 47 18.59 -9.23 -2.32
C TRP A 47 17.73 -8.32 -3.21
N ALA A 48 17.87 -8.41 -4.53
CA ALA A 48 17.04 -7.65 -5.45
C ALA A 48 15.54 -8.01 -5.27
N VAL A 49 15.20 -9.30 -5.19
CA VAL A 49 13.82 -9.76 -4.96
C VAL A 49 13.25 -9.20 -3.66
N ILE A 50 13.99 -9.31 -2.55
CA ILE A 50 13.55 -8.76 -1.25
C ILE A 50 13.40 -7.25 -1.33
N ARG A 51 14.39 -6.54 -1.88
CA ARG A 51 14.37 -5.08 -1.99
C ARG A 51 13.19 -4.59 -2.81
N PHE A 52 12.94 -5.18 -3.98
CA PHE A 52 11.81 -4.83 -4.82
C PHE A 52 10.48 -5.22 -4.18
N GLY A 53 10.40 -6.38 -3.53
CA GLY A 53 9.21 -6.82 -2.80
C GLY A 53 8.84 -5.88 -1.66
N VAL A 54 9.81 -5.50 -0.82
CA VAL A 54 9.60 -4.54 0.28
C VAL A 54 9.25 -3.16 -0.27
N ALA A 55 10.01 -2.64 -1.24
CA ALA A 55 9.76 -1.31 -1.80
C ALA A 55 8.36 -1.19 -2.41
N ARG A 56 7.93 -2.19 -3.21
CA ARG A 56 6.61 -2.20 -3.82
C ARG A 56 5.50 -2.53 -2.82
N GLY A 57 5.78 -3.36 -1.82
CA GLY A 57 4.86 -3.66 -0.72
C GLY A 57 4.53 -2.42 0.11
N VAL A 58 5.57 -1.70 0.57
CA VAL A 58 5.41 -0.43 1.31
C VAL A 58 4.72 0.63 0.44
N PHE A 59 5.00 0.66 -0.86
CA PHE A 59 4.29 1.57 -1.78
C PHE A 59 2.79 1.25 -1.88
N SER A 60 2.41 -0.03 -1.82
CA SER A 60 1.01 -0.47 -1.94
C SER A 60 0.22 -0.18 -0.66
N ASN A 61 0.74 -0.60 0.48
CA ASN A 61 0.01 -0.55 1.76
C ASN A 61 0.33 0.66 2.63
N GLU A 62 1.29 1.49 2.22
CA GLU A 62 1.74 2.70 2.92
C GLU A 62 2.27 2.44 4.34
N ALA A 63 2.65 1.20 4.65
CA ALA A 63 3.13 0.81 5.98
C ALA A 63 4.40 1.58 6.35
N GLY A 64 4.37 2.26 7.49
CA GLY A 64 5.49 3.03 7.99
C GLY A 64 5.69 4.41 7.34
N LEU A 65 4.91 4.78 6.31
CA LEU A 65 5.02 6.09 5.65
C LEU A 65 4.40 7.24 6.46
N GLY A 66 3.44 6.94 7.34
CA GLY A 66 2.73 7.94 8.15
C GLY A 66 1.62 8.70 7.41
N SER A 67 1.35 8.36 6.15
CA SER A 67 0.29 8.97 5.32
C SER A 67 -1.11 8.47 5.69
N ALA A 68 -1.31 7.16 5.82
CA ALA A 68 -2.62 6.57 6.11
C ALA A 68 -3.31 7.15 7.37
N PRO A 69 -2.60 7.39 8.50
CA PRO A 69 -3.19 8.03 9.68
C PRO A 69 -3.82 9.41 9.41
N ILE A 70 -3.41 10.14 8.36
CA ILE A 70 -3.99 11.44 8.00
C ILE A 70 -5.48 11.29 7.63
N ALA A 71 -5.85 10.22 6.91
CA ALA A 71 -7.25 9.90 6.62
C ALA A 71 -8.00 9.42 7.87
N HIS A 72 -7.36 8.58 8.69
CA HIS A 72 -8.01 8.06 9.90
C HIS A 72 -8.24 9.12 10.97
N ALA A 73 -7.42 10.17 10.99
CA ALA A 73 -7.55 11.30 11.93
C ALA A 73 -8.82 12.14 11.71
N VAL A 74 -9.45 12.07 10.53
CA VAL A 74 -10.73 12.75 10.26
C VAL A 74 -11.95 11.86 10.48
N ALA A 75 -11.75 10.59 10.85
CA ALA A 75 -12.85 9.68 11.14
C ALA A 75 -13.56 10.09 12.43
N ALA A 76 -14.89 10.03 12.43
CA ALA A 76 -15.70 10.22 13.63
C ALA A 76 -15.55 9.00 14.55
N THR A 77 -14.56 9.05 15.44
CA THR A 77 -14.29 8.04 16.47
C THR A 77 -14.03 8.72 17.80
N ASN A 78 -14.34 8.04 18.89
CA ASN A 78 -13.93 8.43 20.24
C ASN A 78 -12.74 7.60 20.74
N SER A 79 -12.32 6.60 19.96
CA SER A 79 -11.28 5.65 20.32
C SER A 79 -10.18 5.63 19.24
N PRO A 80 -8.95 6.05 19.58
CA PRO A 80 -7.82 5.96 18.65
C PRO A 80 -7.43 4.50 18.40
N VAL A 81 -7.67 3.60 19.35
CA VAL A 81 -7.37 2.17 19.21
C VAL A 81 -8.32 1.52 18.20
N ASP A 82 -9.63 1.84 18.24
CA ASP A 82 -10.60 1.33 17.27
C ASP A 82 -10.27 1.77 15.85
N GLN A 83 -9.93 3.05 15.64
CA GLN A 83 -9.49 3.51 14.32
C GLN A 83 -8.16 2.91 13.90
N GLY A 84 -7.25 2.65 14.84
CA GLY A 84 -6.01 1.91 14.57
C GLY A 84 -6.28 0.49 14.08
N LEU A 85 -7.22 -0.23 14.72
CA LEU A 85 -7.64 -1.57 14.28
C LEU A 85 -8.26 -1.54 12.88
N ILE A 86 -9.12 -0.55 12.60
CA ILE A 86 -9.71 -0.35 11.26
C ILE A 86 -8.64 -0.04 10.22
N ALA A 87 -7.66 0.81 10.56
CA ALA A 87 -6.55 1.15 9.67
C ALA A 87 -5.70 -0.08 9.31
N MET A 88 -5.42 -0.95 10.29
CA MET A 88 -4.67 -2.19 10.04
C MET A 88 -5.40 -3.14 9.08
N LEU A 89 -6.74 -3.20 9.11
CA LEU A 89 -7.52 -3.98 8.14
C LEU A 89 -7.25 -3.52 6.70
N GLY A 90 -7.00 -2.23 6.48
CA GLY A 90 -6.62 -1.71 5.17
C GLY A 90 -5.37 -2.39 4.61
N THR A 91 -4.29 -2.44 5.41
CA THR A 91 -3.03 -3.12 5.01
C THR A 91 -3.21 -4.63 4.78
N PHE A 92 -4.04 -5.28 5.59
CA PHE A 92 -4.36 -6.70 5.43
C PHE A 92 -5.12 -6.97 4.13
N ILE A 93 -6.17 -6.20 3.86
CA ILE A 93 -6.95 -6.35 2.63
C ILE A 93 -6.08 -6.06 1.40
N ASP A 94 -5.29 -4.99 1.44
CA ASP A 94 -4.42 -4.64 0.32
C ASP A 94 -3.37 -5.72 0.04
N THR A 95 -2.49 -6.00 1.01
CA THR A 95 -1.32 -6.85 0.75
C THR A 95 -1.66 -8.35 0.78
N ILE A 96 -2.35 -8.80 1.82
CA ILE A 96 -2.56 -10.24 2.05
C ILE A 96 -3.67 -10.80 1.16
N ILE A 97 -4.68 -9.99 0.85
CA ILE A 97 -5.77 -10.44 -0.02
C ILE A 97 -5.51 -10.00 -1.47
N VAL A 98 -5.49 -8.70 -1.75
CA VAL A 98 -5.53 -8.19 -3.13
C VAL A 98 -4.21 -8.41 -3.87
N CYS A 99 -3.09 -7.96 -3.29
CA CYS A 99 -1.77 -8.11 -3.92
C CYS A 99 -1.35 -9.57 -4.03
N SER A 100 -1.66 -10.40 -3.02
CA SER A 100 -1.34 -11.83 -3.06
C SER A 100 -2.11 -12.56 -4.16
N ILE A 101 -3.42 -12.28 -4.31
CA ILE A 101 -4.22 -12.87 -5.39
C ILE A 101 -3.72 -12.41 -6.76
N THR A 102 -3.41 -11.12 -6.90
CA THR A 102 -2.90 -10.56 -8.16
C THR A 102 -1.53 -11.13 -8.52
N GLY A 103 -0.59 -11.15 -7.57
CA GLY A 103 0.74 -11.71 -7.74
C GLY A 103 0.71 -13.20 -8.07
N LEU A 104 -0.11 -13.97 -7.35
CA LEU A 104 -0.28 -15.39 -7.62
C LEU A 104 -0.92 -15.64 -8.99
N ALA A 105 -1.88 -14.82 -9.42
CA ALA A 105 -2.48 -14.92 -10.74
C ALA A 105 -1.45 -14.70 -11.86
N ILE A 106 -0.57 -13.72 -11.70
CA ILE A 106 0.53 -13.43 -12.64
C ILE A 106 1.49 -14.63 -12.74
N VAL A 107 1.93 -15.16 -11.60
CA VAL A 107 2.87 -16.28 -11.55
C VAL A 107 2.23 -17.57 -12.07
N ALA A 108 1.00 -17.87 -11.67
CA ALA A 108 0.28 -19.08 -12.10
C ALA A 108 -0.04 -19.09 -13.60
N SER A 109 -0.27 -17.92 -14.21
CA SER A 109 -0.45 -17.80 -15.66
C SER A 109 0.87 -17.77 -16.44
N GLY A 110 2.02 -17.68 -15.76
CA GLY A 110 3.34 -17.53 -16.39
C GLY A 110 3.52 -16.20 -17.14
N ALA A 111 2.70 -15.19 -16.84
CA ALA A 111 2.76 -13.90 -17.52
C ALA A 111 3.71 -12.94 -16.80
N ALA A 112 4.27 -11.98 -17.54
CA ALA A 112 5.15 -10.95 -16.96
C ALA A 112 4.38 -9.75 -16.38
N LEU A 113 3.12 -9.54 -16.82
CA LEU A 113 2.30 -8.39 -16.46
C LEU A 113 0.87 -8.85 -16.17
N THR A 114 0.19 -8.14 -15.26
CA THR A 114 -1.21 -8.41 -14.92
C THR A 114 -2.13 -8.36 -16.14
N SER A 115 -1.90 -7.43 -17.08
CA SER A 115 -2.69 -7.36 -18.31
C SER A 115 -2.52 -8.57 -19.22
N LEU A 116 -1.30 -9.08 -19.34
CA LEU A 116 -1.02 -10.29 -20.09
C LEU A 116 -1.59 -11.53 -19.40
N ALA A 117 -1.50 -11.61 -18.07
CA ALA A 117 -2.11 -12.68 -17.29
C ALA A 117 -3.61 -12.76 -17.55
N PHE A 118 -4.29 -11.62 -17.51
CA PHE A 118 -5.73 -11.54 -17.69
C PHE A 118 -6.16 -11.75 -19.13
N GLU A 119 -5.42 -11.22 -20.11
CA GLU A 119 -5.69 -11.45 -21.53
C GLU A 119 -5.49 -12.93 -21.91
N SER A 120 -4.47 -13.58 -21.36
CA SER A 120 -4.23 -15.01 -21.61
C SER A 120 -5.33 -15.90 -21.04
N ALA A 121 -5.88 -15.53 -19.88
CA ALA A 121 -6.95 -16.27 -19.23
C ALA A 121 -8.33 -15.98 -19.84
N LEU A 122 -8.57 -14.75 -20.31
CA LEU A 122 -9.84 -14.29 -20.88
C LEU A 122 -9.60 -13.55 -22.20
N PRO A 123 -9.34 -14.25 -23.31
CA PRO A 123 -9.03 -13.63 -24.59
C PRO A 123 -10.13 -12.67 -25.06
N GLY A 124 -9.73 -11.45 -25.45
CA GLY A 124 -10.61 -10.40 -25.96
C GLY A 124 -11.36 -9.57 -24.91
N ILE A 125 -11.36 -10.00 -23.64
CA ILE A 125 -12.08 -9.32 -22.54
C ILE A 125 -11.13 -8.94 -21.39
N GLY A 126 -10.11 -9.75 -21.12
CA GLY A 126 -9.21 -9.61 -19.97
C GLY A 126 -8.44 -8.29 -19.94
N GLY A 127 -7.86 -7.88 -21.07
CA GLY A 127 -7.12 -6.63 -21.22
C GLY A 127 -7.97 -5.37 -20.95
N PRO A 128 -9.11 -5.18 -21.65
CA PRO A 128 -10.00 -4.06 -21.37
C PRO A 128 -10.53 -4.05 -19.93
N LEU A 129 -10.87 -5.21 -19.38
CA LEU A 129 -11.38 -5.35 -18.02
C LEU A 129 -10.35 -4.88 -16.96
N ILE A 130 -9.08 -5.28 -17.10
CA ILE A 130 -8.04 -4.85 -16.18
C ILE A 130 -7.71 -3.37 -16.37
N ALA A 131 -7.73 -2.85 -17.61
CA ALA A 131 -7.46 -1.44 -17.88
C ALA A 131 -8.49 -0.53 -17.20
N ILE A 132 -9.78 -0.88 -17.28
CA ILE A 132 -10.85 -0.16 -16.56
C ILE A 132 -10.62 -0.26 -15.06
N SER A 133 -10.36 -1.47 -14.55
CA SER A 133 -10.15 -1.71 -13.12
C SER A 133 -8.99 -0.87 -12.57
N LEU A 134 -7.84 -0.88 -13.25
CA LEU A 134 -6.65 -0.11 -12.90
C LEU A 134 -6.87 1.40 -13.02
N SER A 135 -7.63 1.85 -14.02
CA SER A 135 -7.96 3.28 -14.17
C SER A 135 -8.74 3.80 -12.97
N VAL A 136 -9.73 3.05 -12.50
CA VAL A 136 -10.45 3.42 -11.28
C VAL A 136 -9.51 3.38 -10.07
N VAL A 137 -8.61 2.38 -9.96
CA VAL A 137 -7.63 2.25 -8.85
C VAL A 137 -6.72 3.45 -8.79
N ALA A 138 -6.07 3.77 -9.89
CA ALA A 138 -5.24 4.95 -10.01
C ALA A 138 -6.01 6.22 -9.66
N PHE A 139 -7.24 6.38 -10.15
CA PHE A 139 -8.06 7.55 -9.84
C PHE A 139 -8.34 7.71 -8.34
N THR A 140 -8.72 6.63 -7.65
CA THR A 140 -8.97 6.70 -6.19
C THR A 140 -7.70 7.01 -5.41
N THR A 141 -6.55 6.46 -5.81
CA THR A 141 -5.26 6.75 -5.17
C THR A 141 -4.86 8.21 -5.38
N ILE A 142 -5.04 8.75 -6.58
CA ILE A 142 -4.78 10.16 -6.90
C ILE A 142 -5.61 11.08 -5.99
N LEU A 143 -6.89 10.76 -5.75
CA LEU A 143 -7.74 11.54 -4.85
C LEU A 143 -7.28 11.44 -3.38
N GLY A 144 -6.96 10.24 -2.90
CA GLY A 144 -6.46 10.03 -1.54
C GLY A 144 -5.18 10.82 -1.27
N TRP A 145 -4.20 10.72 -2.17
CA TRP A 145 -2.93 11.43 -2.03
C TRP A 145 -3.06 12.94 -2.23
N SER A 146 -4.02 13.40 -3.05
CA SER A 146 -4.38 14.81 -3.12
C SER A 146 -4.81 15.34 -1.75
N PHE A 147 -5.68 14.60 -1.07
CA PHE A 147 -6.15 14.93 0.28
C PHE A 147 -5.02 14.91 1.31
N TYR A 148 -4.15 13.88 1.30
CA TYR A 148 -3.01 13.80 2.22
C TYR A 148 -2.07 15.00 2.07
N GLY A 149 -1.66 15.32 0.85
CA GLY A 149 -0.78 16.47 0.62
C GLY A 149 -1.47 17.80 0.92
N GLU A 150 -2.79 17.90 0.74
CA GLU A 150 -3.55 19.09 1.15
C GLU A 150 -3.46 19.33 2.67
N LYS A 151 -3.56 18.27 3.49
CA LYS A 151 -3.39 18.37 4.95
C LYS A 151 -1.97 18.76 5.33
N CYS A 152 -0.95 18.18 4.69
CA CYS A 152 0.45 18.55 4.92
C CYS A 152 0.73 20.01 4.54
N ILE A 153 0.25 20.47 3.37
CA ILE A 153 0.41 21.87 2.94
C ILE A 153 -0.36 22.81 3.86
N GLY A 154 -1.57 22.44 4.27
CA GLY A 154 -2.36 23.22 5.22
C GLY A 154 -1.66 23.40 6.57
N PHE A 155 -0.94 22.37 7.04
CA PHE A 155 -0.14 22.43 8.27
C PHE A 155 1.03 23.43 8.15
N PHE A 156 1.79 23.39 7.04
CA PHE A 156 2.98 24.25 6.90
C PHE A 156 2.69 25.67 6.41
N LEU A 157 1.75 25.84 5.48
CA LEU A 157 1.52 27.09 4.75
C LEU A 157 0.12 27.70 4.98
N GLY A 158 -0.71 27.03 5.79
CA GLY A 158 -2.06 27.47 6.11
C GLY A 158 -3.07 27.30 4.97
N SER A 159 -4.31 27.70 5.24
CA SER A 159 -5.46 27.49 4.35
C SER A 159 -5.38 28.23 3.00
N ARG A 160 -4.55 29.28 2.91
CA ARG A 160 -4.39 30.07 1.68
C ARG A 160 -3.63 29.29 0.59
N ALA A 161 -2.78 28.34 0.96
CA ALA A 161 -1.98 27.55 0.03
C ALA A 161 -2.75 26.37 -0.60
N LEU A 162 -3.95 26.03 -0.09
CA LEU A 162 -4.70 24.84 -0.52
C LEU A 162 -5.18 24.95 -1.99
N LYS A 163 -5.68 26.12 -2.40
CA LYS A 163 -6.13 26.33 -3.78
C LYS A 163 -4.96 26.24 -4.79
N PRO A 164 -3.83 26.95 -4.59
CA PRO A 164 -2.63 26.75 -5.41
C PRO A 164 -2.16 25.30 -5.46
N TYR A 165 -2.14 24.61 -4.31
CA TYR A 165 -1.74 23.20 -4.24
C TYR A 165 -2.60 22.29 -5.12
N ARG A 166 -3.94 22.44 -5.07
CA ARG A 166 -4.85 21.64 -5.92
C ARG A 166 -4.61 21.85 -7.41
N VAL A 167 -4.32 23.09 -7.82
CA VAL A 167 -3.99 23.40 -9.23
C VAL A 167 -2.68 22.72 -9.63
N LEU A 168 -1.64 22.83 -8.78
CA LEU A 168 -0.35 22.16 -9.01
C LEU A 168 -0.49 20.64 -9.03
N TRP A 169 -1.32 20.06 -8.17
CA TRP A 169 -1.61 18.63 -8.14
C TRP A 169 -2.19 18.14 -9.46
N VAL A 170 -3.19 18.85 -10.00
CA VAL A 170 -3.79 18.49 -11.29
C VAL A 170 -2.78 18.58 -12.43
N ALA A 171 -1.94 19.61 -12.45
CA ALA A 171 -0.87 19.72 -13.44
C ALA A 171 0.14 18.58 -13.31
N ALA A 172 0.53 18.21 -12.08
CA ALA A 172 1.47 17.13 -11.81
C ALA A 172 0.96 15.76 -12.29
N ILE A 173 -0.35 15.50 -12.28
CA ILE A 173 -0.93 14.25 -12.82
C ILE A 173 -0.59 14.09 -14.31
N TYR A 174 -0.73 15.17 -15.11
CA TYR A 174 -0.45 15.11 -16.55
C TYR A 174 1.04 14.83 -16.82
N PHE A 175 1.93 15.50 -16.09
CA PHE A 175 3.37 15.25 -16.22
C PHE A 175 3.75 13.85 -15.73
N GLY A 176 3.15 13.38 -14.62
CA GLY A 176 3.37 12.03 -14.12
C GLY A 176 2.93 10.94 -15.10
N ALA A 177 1.85 11.18 -15.85
CA ALA A 177 1.36 10.25 -16.87
C ALA A 177 2.23 10.19 -18.15
N THR A 178 3.09 11.19 -18.37
CA THR A 178 3.95 11.30 -19.57
C THR A 178 5.45 11.14 -19.27
N ALA A 179 5.83 11.06 -17.99
CA ALA A 179 7.20 10.87 -17.55
C ALA A 179 7.68 9.41 -17.68
N ASP A 180 9.00 9.23 -17.69
CA ASP A 180 9.62 7.90 -17.68
C ASP A 180 9.26 7.13 -16.41
N LEU A 181 8.85 5.87 -16.57
CA LEU A 181 8.40 5.04 -15.47
C LEU A 181 9.53 4.76 -14.46
N GLY A 182 10.76 4.55 -14.94
CA GLY A 182 11.93 4.33 -14.08
C GLY A 182 12.25 5.56 -13.22
N PHE A 183 12.21 6.75 -13.81
CA PHE A 183 12.35 8.01 -13.09
C PHE A 183 11.25 8.21 -12.05
N ILE A 184 9.99 7.96 -12.40
CA ILE A 184 8.86 8.09 -11.47
C ILE A 184 9.00 7.12 -10.29
N TRP A 185 9.41 5.88 -10.51
CA TRP A 185 9.66 4.94 -9.43
C TRP A 185 10.81 5.38 -8.52
N LEU A 186 11.91 5.87 -9.08
CA LEU A 186 13.05 6.38 -8.30
C LEU A 186 12.64 7.58 -7.44
N LEU A 187 11.89 8.52 -8.03
CA LEU A 187 11.37 9.69 -7.33
C LEU A 187 10.44 9.25 -6.18
N ALA A 188 9.49 8.36 -6.45
CA ALA A 188 8.55 7.85 -5.47
C ALA A 188 9.26 7.14 -4.30
N ASP A 189 10.20 6.24 -4.58
CA ASP A 189 10.95 5.52 -3.55
C ASP A 189 11.76 6.48 -2.66
N THR A 190 12.35 7.52 -3.26
CA THR A 190 13.12 8.54 -2.53
C THR A 190 12.22 9.38 -1.64
N MET A 191 11.08 9.85 -2.15
CA MET A 191 10.11 10.64 -1.37
C MET A 191 9.51 9.79 -0.23
N ASN A 192 9.16 8.53 -0.51
CA ASN A 192 8.64 7.62 0.49
C ASN A 192 9.66 7.34 1.60
N ALA A 193 10.95 7.18 1.27
CA ALA A 193 12.00 7.05 2.27
C ALA A 193 12.08 8.29 3.17
N MET A 194 12.03 9.49 2.58
CA MET A 194 12.03 10.75 3.34
C MET A 194 10.80 10.92 4.24
N MET A 195 9.64 10.38 3.86
CA MET A 195 8.45 10.36 4.71
C MET A 195 8.55 9.30 5.82
N ALA A 196 9.04 8.11 5.49
CA ALA A 196 9.14 6.99 6.41
C ALA A 196 10.13 7.26 7.55
N ILE A 197 11.31 7.84 7.25
CA ILE A 197 12.37 8.07 8.25
C ILE A 197 11.86 8.85 9.48
N PRO A 198 11.31 10.08 9.35
CA PRO A 198 10.83 10.83 10.50
C PRO A 198 9.64 10.15 11.19
N ASN A 199 8.74 9.53 10.42
CA ASN A 199 7.57 8.85 10.97
C ASN A 199 7.96 7.62 11.82
N LEU A 200 8.87 6.78 11.33
CA LEU A 200 9.36 5.61 12.06
C LEU A 200 10.12 6.01 13.33
N ILE A 201 10.93 7.07 13.28
CA ILE A 201 11.58 7.61 14.48
C ILE A 201 10.54 8.06 15.50
N ALA A 202 9.52 8.82 15.08
CA ALA A 202 8.45 9.26 15.96
C ALA A 202 7.67 8.08 16.56
N LEU A 203 7.35 7.06 15.77
CA LEU A 203 6.66 5.85 16.25
C LEU A 203 7.49 5.06 17.27
N LEU A 204 8.82 4.97 17.07
CA LEU A 204 9.70 4.32 18.05
C LEU A 204 9.70 5.07 19.38
N LEU A 205 9.80 6.40 19.34
CA LEU A 205 9.76 7.25 20.54
C LEU A 205 8.40 7.23 21.23
N LEU A 206 7.30 7.20 20.47
CA LEU A 206 5.93 7.18 20.97
C LEU A 206 5.40 5.76 21.25
N SER A 207 6.20 4.72 21.00
CA SER A 207 5.79 3.33 21.22
C SER A 207 5.25 3.06 22.64
N PRO A 208 5.77 3.66 23.74
CA PRO A 208 5.19 3.43 25.07
C PRO A 208 3.75 3.93 25.18
N VAL A 209 3.40 5.03 24.50
CA VAL A 209 2.04 5.59 24.49
C VAL A 209 1.09 4.66 23.75
N VAL A 210 1.52 4.15 22.59
CA VAL A 210 0.74 3.18 21.79
C VAL A 210 0.47 1.92 22.61
N PHE A 211 1.49 1.36 23.27
CA PHE A 211 1.32 0.16 24.10
C PHE A 211 0.39 0.40 25.30
N ARG A 212 0.50 1.56 25.95
CA ARG A 212 -0.37 1.92 27.07
C ARG A 212 -1.84 1.98 26.65
N LEU A 213 -2.15 2.80 25.63
CA LEU A 213 -3.53 2.98 25.13
C LEU A 213 -4.13 1.65 24.65
N THR A 214 -3.34 0.83 23.95
CA THR A 214 -3.79 -0.49 23.48
C THR A 214 -4.14 -1.41 24.65
N ARG A 215 -3.30 -1.42 25.71
CA ARG A 215 -3.52 -2.27 26.88
C ARG A 215 -4.74 -1.85 27.68
N GLU A 216 -4.91 -0.55 27.90
CA GLU A 216 -6.07 0.02 28.59
C GLU A 216 -7.37 -0.34 27.84
N PHE A 217 -7.39 -0.16 26.52
CA PHE A 217 -8.53 -0.49 25.67
C PHE A 217 -8.97 -1.97 25.77
N PHE A 218 -8.02 -2.91 25.74
CA PHE A 218 -8.35 -4.33 25.87
C PHE A 218 -8.69 -4.73 27.31
N ALA A 219 -8.11 -4.07 28.32
CA ALA A 219 -8.46 -4.28 29.72
C ALA A 219 -9.90 -3.83 30.03
N SER A 220 -10.37 -2.75 29.41
CA SER A 220 -11.74 -2.26 29.54
C SER A 220 -12.76 -3.00 28.66
N LYS A 221 -12.36 -4.09 27.99
CA LYS A 221 -13.19 -4.83 27.00
C LYS A 221 -13.76 -3.94 25.88
N GLY A 222 -13.05 -2.87 25.52
CA GLY A 222 -13.50 -1.94 24.48
C GLY A 222 -14.58 -0.96 24.93
N SER A 223 -14.86 -0.83 26.24
CA SER A 223 -15.53 0.38 26.73
C SER A 223 -14.48 1.49 26.75
N GLY A 224 -14.45 2.31 25.70
CA GLY A 224 -13.58 3.48 25.65
C GLY A 224 -13.85 4.36 26.86
N GLU A 225 -12.83 4.56 27.70
CA GLU A 225 -12.87 5.69 28.63
C GLU A 225 -12.90 6.95 27.77
N GLU A 226 -13.92 7.78 27.99
CA GLU A 226 -13.89 9.19 27.59
C GLU A 226 -12.55 9.74 28.09
N VAL A 227 -11.71 10.23 27.17
CA VAL A 227 -10.47 10.90 27.55
C VAL A 227 -10.88 12.15 28.35
N GLU A 228 -10.90 12.01 29.67
CA GLU A 228 -11.17 13.09 30.60
C GLU A 228 -10.12 14.18 30.39
N ASN A 229 -10.63 15.42 30.29
CA ASN A 229 -9.90 16.63 29.95
C ASN A 229 -8.52 16.72 30.60
N ALA A 230 -7.46 16.76 29.80
CA ALA A 230 -6.20 17.35 30.25
C ALA A 230 -6.45 18.85 30.48
N PRO A 231 -6.13 19.41 31.65
CA PRO A 231 -6.32 20.83 31.90
C PRO A 231 -5.45 21.65 30.96
N ALA A 232 -6.05 22.67 30.36
CA ALA A 232 -5.32 23.70 29.65
C ALA A 232 -4.49 24.50 30.66
N GLU A 233 -3.16 24.35 30.59
CA GLU A 233 -2.19 25.36 31.03
C GLU A 233 -1.23 25.66 29.87
#